data_AF-A0A1F8LWW6-F1
#
_entry.id   AF-A0A1F8LWW6-F1
#
_cell.length_a   1.000
_cell.length_b   1.000
_cell.length_c   1.000
_cell.angle_alpha   90.00
_cell.angle_beta   90.00
_cell.angle_gamma   90.00
#
_symmetry.space_group_name_H-M   'P 1'
#
loop_
_entity.id
_entity.type
_entity.pdbx_description
1 polymer ?
#
loop_
_entity_poly.entity_id
_entity_poly.type
_entity_poly.pdbx_seq_one_letter_code
_entity_poly.pdbx_strand_id
1 'polypeptide(L)'
;MHHALKLYSRYREKVLHFYMFWARWTRIPLIGNIVRWVANTYGKTMENAYLLNTEEACEIVDISTQLYLGPCTCREVFKNCDNPVNAEIMIGFHRNAFVDERFEDYRKLDAEEAKSILRQCHELGLIHTIIKCKNDFFAICNCCTCCCVPLRLNRQYGIGNAVVRNKNIVNIFREQGKITTA
;
A
#
# COMPACT_ATOMS: atom_id res chain seq x y z
N MET A 1 -14.74 0.88 -13.12
CA MET A 1 -14.44 0.69 -11.67
C MET A 1 -13.37 1.64 -11.11
N HIS A 2 -12.79 2.57 -11.88
CA HIS A 2 -11.74 3.49 -11.40
C HIS A 2 -12.22 4.67 -10.53
N HIS A 3 -13.52 4.99 -10.49
CA HIS A 3 -14.02 6.17 -9.77
C HIS A 3 -13.75 6.16 -8.26
N ALA A 4 -13.76 4.97 -7.64
CA ALA A 4 -13.49 4.82 -6.21
C ALA A 4 -12.00 5.05 -5.89
N LEU A 5 -11.08 4.52 -6.71
CA LEU A 5 -9.63 4.74 -6.58
C LEU A 5 -9.27 6.21 -6.79
N LYS A 6 -9.92 6.85 -7.76
CA LYS A 6 -9.82 8.29 -8.03
C LYS A 6 -10.22 9.15 -6.84
N LEU A 7 -11.41 8.88 -6.28
CA LEU A 7 -11.87 9.58 -5.08
C LEU A 7 -10.93 9.35 -3.89
N TYR A 8 -10.46 8.11 -3.72
CA TYR A 8 -9.52 7.76 -2.66
C TYR A 8 -8.19 8.49 -2.81
N SER A 9 -7.61 8.48 -4.02
CA SER A 9 -6.38 9.20 -4.38
C SER A 9 -6.47 10.68 -4.00
N ARG A 10 -7.56 11.36 -4.38
CA ARG A 10 -7.78 12.78 -4.08
C ARG A 10 -7.91 13.09 -2.58
N TYR A 11 -8.44 12.17 -1.78
CA TYR A 11 -8.69 12.37 -0.35
C TYR A 11 -7.78 11.54 0.55
N ARG A 12 -6.69 10.97 0.02
CA ARG A 12 -5.85 9.97 0.69
C ARG A 12 -5.35 10.47 2.04
N GLU A 13 -4.87 11.72 2.11
CA GLU A 13 -4.40 12.33 3.36
C GLU A 13 -5.48 12.38 4.45
N LYS A 14 -6.69 12.83 4.08
CA LYS A 14 -7.84 12.90 5.00
C LYS A 14 -8.27 11.50 5.45
N VAL A 15 -8.23 10.52 4.55
CA VAL A 15 -8.54 9.12 4.87
C VAL A 15 -7.52 8.53 5.86
N LEU A 16 -6.22 8.82 5.68
CA LEU A 16 -5.18 8.35 6.61
C LEU A 16 -5.37 8.94 8.02
N HIS A 17 -5.66 10.25 8.13
CA HIS A 17 -5.99 10.87 9.42
C HIS A 17 -7.26 10.26 10.04
N PHE A 18 -8.28 10.02 9.22
CA PHE A 18 -9.52 9.38 9.65
C PHE A 18 -9.24 7.99 10.25
N TYR A 19 -8.51 7.12 9.55
CA TYR A 19 -8.16 5.79 10.06
C TYR A 19 -7.42 5.87 11.40
N MET A 20 -6.41 6.74 11.51
CA MET A 20 -5.64 6.88 12.74
C MET A 20 -6.47 7.46 13.90
N PHE A 21 -7.41 8.37 13.61
CA PHE A 21 -8.31 8.93 14.61
C PHE A 21 -9.25 7.85 15.18
N TRP A 22 -9.93 7.09 14.31
CA TRP A 22 -10.86 6.06 14.73
C TRP A 22 -10.18 4.84 15.36
N ALA A 23 -8.94 4.53 14.97
CA ALA A 23 -8.17 3.46 15.59
C ALA A 23 -7.98 3.67 17.10
N ARG A 24 -7.95 4.92 17.58
CA ARG A 24 -7.84 5.23 19.02
C ARG A 24 -9.00 4.67 19.83
N TRP A 25 -10.17 4.49 19.22
CA TRP A 25 -11.36 3.95 19.87
C TRP A 25 -11.22 2.46 20.20
N THR A 26 -10.24 1.76 19.61
CA THR A 26 -9.91 0.37 19.98
C THR A 26 -9.43 0.23 21.44
N ARG A 27 -9.02 1.34 22.07
CA ARG A 27 -8.57 1.40 23.47
C ARG A 27 -9.69 1.64 24.48
N ILE A 28 -10.91 1.93 24.02
CA ILE A 28 -12.06 2.16 24.91
C ILE A 28 -12.59 0.80 25.40
N PRO A 29 -12.75 0.58 26.72
CA PRO A 29 -13.36 -0.65 27.24
C PRO A 29 -14.71 -0.93 26.59
N LEU A 30 -15.00 -2.22 26.32
CA LEU A 30 -16.22 -2.73 25.66
C LEU A 30 -16.39 -2.35 24.18
N ILE A 31 -16.19 -1.09 23.78
CA ILE A 31 -16.31 -0.63 22.39
C ILE A 31 -15.14 -1.11 21.53
N GLY A 32 -13.95 -1.24 22.11
CA GLY A 32 -12.73 -1.51 21.36
C GLY A 32 -12.73 -2.86 20.61
N ASN A 33 -13.42 -3.87 21.13
CA ASN A 33 -13.62 -5.16 20.45
C ASN A 33 -14.45 -4.98 19.16
N ILE A 34 -15.52 -4.19 19.21
CA ILE A 34 -16.39 -3.92 18.06
C ILE A 34 -15.61 -3.14 17.01
N VAL A 35 -14.88 -2.09 17.41
CA VAL A 35 -14.05 -1.30 16.49
C VAL A 35 -13.02 -2.18 15.80
N ARG A 36 -12.32 -3.04 16.55
CA ARG A 36 -11.38 -4.01 15.97
C ARG A 36 -12.08 -4.96 15.00
N TRP A 37 -13.26 -5.48 15.33
CA TRP A 37 -14.00 -6.39 14.46
C TRP A 37 -14.41 -5.71 13.14
N VAL A 38 -14.97 -4.50 13.20
CA VAL A 38 -15.35 -3.71 12.01
C VAL A 38 -14.12 -3.40 11.16
N ALA A 39 -13.05 -2.88 11.77
CA ALA A 39 -11.82 -2.52 11.06
C ALA A 39 -11.15 -3.74 10.42
N ASN A 40 -11.13 -4.88 11.11
CA ASN A 40 -10.59 -6.13 10.56
C ASN A 40 -11.44 -6.70 9.42
N THR A 41 -12.76 -6.49 9.46
CA THR A 41 -13.67 -6.88 8.37
C THR A 41 -13.44 -5.99 7.15
N TYR A 42 -13.34 -4.68 7.36
CA TYR A 42 -12.99 -3.73 6.30
C TYR A 42 -11.64 -4.04 5.66
N GLY A 43 -10.62 -4.34 6.47
CA GLY A 43 -9.29 -4.73 5.96
C GLY A 43 -9.32 -5.98 5.08
N LYS A 44 -10.22 -6.94 5.36
CA LYS A 44 -10.36 -8.15 4.54
C LYS A 44 -11.03 -7.91 3.19
N THR A 45 -11.95 -6.96 3.10
CA THR A 45 -12.86 -6.81 1.95
C THR A 45 -12.60 -5.57 1.10
N MET A 46 -11.98 -4.54 1.67
CA MET A 46 -11.87 -3.21 1.06
C MET A 46 -10.42 -2.76 0.89
N GLU A 47 -9.63 -2.63 1.95
CA GLU A 47 -8.25 -2.12 1.82
C GLU A 47 -7.28 -2.93 2.68
N ASN A 48 -6.30 -3.55 2.05
CA ASN A 48 -5.24 -4.26 2.76
C ASN A 48 -3.87 -4.11 2.12
N ALA A 49 -2.87 -4.30 2.97
CA ALA A 49 -1.48 -4.45 2.59
C ALA A 49 -1.05 -5.91 2.79
N TYR A 50 -0.19 -6.40 1.89
CA TYR A 50 0.44 -7.70 2.03
C TYR A 50 1.95 -7.54 2.12
N LEU A 51 2.56 -8.15 3.14
CA LEU A 51 4.01 -8.18 3.31
C LEU A 51 4.68 -8.99 2.20
N LEU A 52 5.74 -8.42 1.66
CA LEU A 52 6.60 -9.04 0.65
C LEU A 52 8.03 -9.16 1.18
N ASN A 53 8.72 -10.23 0.79
CA ASN A 53 10.18 -10.18 0.76
C ASN A 53 10.67 -9.44 -0.50
N THR A 54 11.98 -9.22 -0.59
CA THR A 54 12.59 -8.46 -1.69
C THR A 54 12.42 -9.19 -3.02
N GLU A 55 12.49 -10.53 -3.02
CA GLU A 55 12.35 -11.35 -4.22
C GLU A 55 10.93 -11.27 -4.80
N GLU A 56 9.90 -11.39 -3.96
CA GLU A 56 8.49 -11.27 -4.33
C GLU A 56 8.17 -9.88 -4.87
N ALA A 57 8.75 -8.84 -4.27
CA ALA A 57 8.60 -7.46 -4.76
C ALA A 57 9.22 -7.29 -6.15
N CYS A 58 10.40 -7.87 -6.39
CA CYS A 58 11.03 -7.87 -7.71
C CYS A 58 10.20 -8.66 -8.74
N GLU A 59 9.62 -9.80 -8.36
CA GLU A 59 8.77 -10.60 -9.26
C GLU A 59 7.49 -9.86 -9.65
N ILE A 60 6.87 -9.11 -8.72
CA ILE A 60 5.73 -8.24 -9.02
C ILE A 60 6.12 -7.12 -10.00
N VAL A 61 7.33 -6.55 -9.86
CA VAL A 61 7.87 -5.58 -10.83
C VAL A 61 7.99 -6.20 -12.22
N ASP A 62 8.53 -7.42 -12.33
CA ASP A 62 8.68 -8.12 -13.61
C ASP A 62 7.34 -8.45 -14.29
N ILE A 63 6.29 -8.68 -13.51
CA ILE A 63 4.93 -8.95 -14.01
C ILE A 63 4.19 -7.66 -14.43
N SER A 64 4.59 -6.51 -13.89
CA SER A 64 3.89 -5.24 -14.09
C SER A 64 4.22 -4.62 -15.45
N THR A 65 3.23 -4.04 -16.13
CA THR A 65 3.44 -3.34 -17.42
C THR A 65 3.65 -1.84 -17.25
N GLN A 66 3.26 -1.29 -16.10
CA GLN A 66 3.38 0.12 -15.74
C GLN A 66 4.08 0.24 -14.40
N LEU A 67 5.14 1.05 -14.36
CA LEU A 67 5.96 1.30 -13.19
C LEU A 67 6.22 2.80 -13.07
N TYR A 68 5.83 3.38 -11.93
CA TYR A 68 6.10 4.78 -11.63
C TYR A 68 6.53 4.96 -10.18
N LEU A 69 7.59 5.74 -9.94
CA LEU A 69 8.00 6.17 -8.62
C LEU A 69 7.18 7.37 -8.19
N GLY A 70 6.66 7.35 -6.96
CA GLY A 70 5.98 8.47 -6.36
C GLY A 70 6.23 8.61 -4.86
N PRO A 71 5.67 9.67 -4.27
CA PRO A 71 5.82 9.94 -2.85
C PRO A 71 4.96 9.00 -2.00
N CYS A 72 5.50 8.58 -0.86
CA CYS A 72 4.74 7.84 0.13
C CYS A 72 3.83 8.78 0.92
N THR A 73 2.52 8.69 0.67
CA THR A 73 1.53 9.57 1.31
C THR A 73 1.58 9.51 2.83
N CYS A 74 1.85 8.35 3.43
CA CYS A 74 1.97 8.24 4.89
C CYS A 74 3.13 9.07 5.44
N ARG A 75 4.28 9.11 4.76
CA ARG A 75 5.43 9.90 5.23
C ARG A 75 5.21 11.39 5.03
N GLU A 76 4.59 11.79 3.92
CA GLU A 76 4.21 13.20 3.68
C GLU A 76 3.26 13.74 4.74
N VAL A 77 2.26 12.94 5.12
CA VAL A 77 1.24 13.34 6.09
C VAL A 77 1.78 13.40 7.51
N PHE A 78 2.49 12.36 7.96
CA PHE A 78 2.83 12.23 9.39
C PHE A 78 4.24 12.71 9.75
N LYS A 79 5.20 12.66 8.82
CA LYS A 79 6.58 13.16 9.02
C LYS A 79 7.26 12.73 10.33
N ASN A 80 7.01 11.51 10.79
CA ASN A 80 7.57 10.97 12.04
C ASN A 80 9.00 10.38 11.88
N CYS A 81 9.64 10.51 10.71
CA CYS A 81 10.98 10.00 10.45
C CYS A 81 11.60 10.66 9.20
N ASP A 82 12.91 10.55 9.05
CA ASP A 82 13.68 11.12 7.93
C ASP A 82 13.88 10.15 6.74
N ASN A 83 13.15 9.04 6.71
CA ASN A 83 13.17 8.11 5.58
C ASN A 83 12.74 8.80 4.27
N PRO A 84 13.32 8.43 3.12
CA PRO A 84 13.08 9.11 1.84
C PRO A 84 11.59 9.08 1.50
N VAL A 85 11.01 10.19 1.02
CA VAL A 85 9.57 10.25 0.67
C VAL A 85 9.26 9.50 -0.61
N ASN A 86 10.09 9.66 -1.65
CA ASN A 86 9.96 9.01 -2.96
C ASN A 86 10.36 7.53 -2.88
N ALA A 87 9.45 6.71 -2.39
CA ALA A 87 9.69 5.27 -2.16
C ALA A 87 8.39 4.45 -2.27
N GLU A 88 7.40 4.92 -3.02
CA GLU A 88 6.22 4.15 -3.43
C GLU A 88 6.33 3.88 -4.93
N ILE A 89 6.25 2.62 -5.33
CA ILE A 89 6.28 2.22 -6.74
C ILE A 89 4.84 1.87 -7.14
N MET A 90 4.23 2.72 -7.94
CA MET A 90 2.92 2.49 -8.53
C MET A 90 3.04 1.41 -9.60
N ILE A 91 2.19 0.40 -9.50
CA ILE A 91 2.17 -0.77 -10.38
C ILE A 91 0.82 -0.92 -11.07
N GLY A 92 0.77 -1.61 -12.20
CA GLY A 92 -0.48 -1.95 -12.86
C GLY A 92 -0.28 -2.65 -14.21
N PHE A 93 -1.39 -3.11 -14.78
CA PHE A 93 -1.42 -3.83 -16.06
C PHE A 93 -1.85 -2.98 -17.27
N HIS A 94 -2.51 -1.84 -17.03
CA HIS A 94 -3.02 -0.95 -18.09
C HIS A 94 -2.87 0.52 -17.71
N ARG A 95 -3.81 1.04 -16.91
CA ARG A 95 -3.79 2.40 -16.37
C ARG A 95 -3.74 2.32 -14.85
N ASN A 96 -2.86 3.12 -14.25
CA ASN A 96 -2.86 3.30 -12.81
C ASN A 96 -3.62 4.60 -12.51
N ALA A 97 -4.80 4.48 -11.90
CA ALA A 97 -5.70 5.61 -11.68
C ALA A 97 -5.09 6.72 -10.81
N PHE A 98 -4.11 6.41 -9.96
CA PHE A 98 -3.42 7.40 -9.14
C PHE A 98 -2.42 8.21 -9.98
N VAL A 99 -1.71 7.55 -10.89
CA VAL A 99 -0.80 8.20 -11.84
C VAL A 99 -1.59 9.07 -12.81
N ASP A 100 -2.74 8.59 -13.29
CA ASP A 100 -3.59 9.38 -14.20
C ASP A 100 -4.12 10.69 -13.56
N GLU A 101 -4.32 10.71 -12.24
CA GLU A 101 -4.85 11.89 -11.54
C GLU A 101 -3.78 12.88 -11.10
N ARG A 102 -2.58 12.39 -10.78
CA ARG A 102 -1.48 13.17 -10.24
C ARG A 102 -0.18 12.92 -11.00
N PHE A 103 -0.27 12.85 -12.33
CA PHE A 103 0.83 12.40 -13.21
C PHE A 103 2.16 13.13 -12.94
N GLU A 104 2.09 14.43 -12.63
CA GLU A 104 3.25 15.28 -12.35
C GLU A 104 4.04 14.84 -11.11
N ASP A 105 3.41 14.15 -10.16
CA ASP A 105 4.05 13.65 -8.93
C ASP A 105 4.76 12.30 -9.14
N TYR A 106 4.64 11.69 -10.33
CA TYR A 106 5.11 10.35 -10.61
C TYR A 106 6.15 10.32 -11.73
N ARG A 107 7.31 9.72 -11.45
CA ARG A 107 8.37 9.49 -12.43
C ARG A 107 8.26 8.08 -12.99
N LYS A 108 8.17 7.93 -14.32
CA LYS A 108 8.19 6.61 -14.96
C LYS A 108 9.51 5.88 -14.67
N LEU A 109 9.42 4.58 -14.44
CA LEU A 109 10.55 3.69 -14.21
C LEU A 109 10.62 2.60 -15.27
N ASP A 110 11.82 2.09 -15.52
CA ASP A 110 11.99 0.74 -16.03
C ASP A 110 12.06 -0.30 -14.89
N ALA A 111 12.07 -1.59 -15.26
CA ALA A 111 12.06 -2.69 -14.29
C ALA A 111 13.35 -2.75 -13.45
N GLU A 112 14.51 -2.44 -14.03
CA GLU A 112 15.79 -2.52 -13.33
C GLU A 112 15.95 -1.35 -12.35
N GLU A 113 15.53 -0.14 -12.73
CA GLU A 113 15.41 1.00 -11.83
C GLU A 113 14.49 0.68 -10.65
N ALA A 114 13.31 0.10 -10.90
CA ALA A 114 12.36 -0.27 -9.86
C ALA A 114 12.95 -1.29 -8.88
N LYS A 115 13.61 -2.35 -9.38
CA LYS A 115 14.30 -3.34 -8.53
C LYS A 115 15.45 -2.72 -7.74
N SER A 116 16.21 -1.80 -8.32
CA SER A 116 17.28 -1.07 -7.64
C SER A 116 16.73 -0.27 -6.45
N ILE A 117 15.63 0.46 -6.66
CA ILE A 117 14.95 1.21 -5.59
C ILE A 117 14.44 0.27 -4.48
N LEU A 118 13.88 -0.89 -4.83
CA LEU A 118 13.44 -1.88 -3.84
C LEU A 118 14.62 -2.35 -2.98
N ARG A 119 15.78 -2.69 -3.58
CA ARG A 119 16.98 -3.09 -2.84
C ARG A 119 17.48 -1.97 -1.92
N GLN A 120 17.56 -0.74 -2.41
CA GLN A 120 17.95 0.41 -1.59
C GLN A 120 16.99 0.62 -0.41
N CYS A 121 15.68 0.49 -0.64
CA CYS A 121 14.68 0.60 0.42
C CYS A 121 14.86 -0.51 1.47
N HIS A 122 15.15 -1.74 1.03
CA HIS A 122 15.44 -2.86 1.92
C HIS A 122 16.69 -2.61 2.78
N GLU A 123 17.77 -2.10 2.19
CA GLU A 123 19.01 -1.73 2.88
C GLU A 123 18.78 -0.63 3.93
N LEU A 124 17.84 0.29 3.66
CA LEU A 124 17.38 1.30 4.63
C LEU A 124 16.46 0.73 5.72
N GLY A 125 16.17 -0.57 5.72
CA GLY A 125 15.28 -1.23 6.68
C GLY A 125 13.79 -0.96 6.45
N LEU A 126 13.41 -0.53 5.24
CA LEU A 126 12.00 -0.37 4.87
C LEU A 126 11.38 -1.72 4.51
N ILE A 127 10.10 -1.87 4.82
CA ILE A 127 9.36 -3.12 4.66
C ILE A 127 8.56 -3.07 3.36
N HIS A 128 8.81 -3.99 2.43
CA HIS A 128 8.03 -4.10 1.21
C HIS A 128 6.60 -4.58 1.49
N THR A 129 5.65 -3.87 0.92
CA THR A 129 4.23 -4.24 0.96
C THR A 129 3.58 -3.98 -0.38
N ILE A 130 2.74 -4.89 -0.87
CA ILE A 130 1.83 -4.60 -1.97
C ILE A 130 0.47 -4.19 -1.42
N ILE A 131 -0.07 -3.07 -1.93
CA ILE A 131 -1.34 -2.50 -1.47
C ILE A 131 -2.44 -2.85 -2.46
N LYS A 132 -3.56 -3.28 -1.91
CA LYS A 132 -4.78 -3.61 -2.64
C LYS A 132 -5.94 -2.77 -2.12
N CYS A 133 -6.70 -2.22 -3.05
CA CYS A 133 -7.99 -1.59 -2.78
C CYS A 133 -9.06 -2.32 -3.58
N LYS A 134 -10.07 -2.83 -2.90
CA LYS A 134 -11.09 -3.76 -3.38
C LYS A 134 -10.45 -4.96 -4.07
N ASN A 135 -10.49 -4.98 -5.39
CA ASN A 135 -9.96 -6.06 -6.22
C ASN A 135 -8.65 -5.65 -6.92
N ASP A 136 -8.18 -4.42 -6.74
CA ASP A 136 -7.09 -3.85 -7.54
C ASP A 136 -5.83 -3.63 -6.71
N PHE A 137 -4.74 -4.29 -7.10
CA PHE A 137 -3.40 -3.92 -6.63
C PHE A 137 -2.92 -2.70 -7.40
N PHE A 138 -2.34 -1.73 -6.69
CA PHE A 138 -1.99 -0.45 -7.30
C PHE A 138 -0.60 0.09 -6.94
N ALA A 139 0.03 -0.42 -5.86
CA ALA A 139 1.35 0.04 -5.46
C ALA A 139 2.12 -1.03 -4.69
N ILE A 140 3.44 -1.02 -4.86
CA ILE A 140 4.41 -1.54 -3.89
C ILE A 140 4.86 -0.35 -3.02
N CYS A 141 4.54 -0.38 -1.73
CA CYS A 141 5.03 0.59 -0.76
C CYS A 141 6.25 0.06 -0.01
N ASN A 142 7.25 0.90 0.19
CA ASN A 142 8.41 0.62 1.03
C ASN A 142 8.22 1.20 2.43
N CYS A 143 7.45 0.52 3.29
CA CYS A 143 6.90 1.10 4.51
C CYS A 143 7.90 1.22 5.66
N CYS A 144 7.81 2.31 6.43
CA CYS A 144 8.45 2.45 7.74
C CYS A 144 7.42 2.24 8.87
N THR A 145 7.84 1.75 10.03
CA THR A 145 6.93 1.55 11.18
C THR A 145 6.49 2.87 11.85
N CYS A 146 7.19 3.98 11.58
CA CYS A 146 6.92 5.30 12.18
C CYS A 146 5.69 5.99 11.57
N CYS A 147 5.51 5.89 10.25
CA CYS A 147 4.48 6.62 9.50
C CYS A 147 3.40 5.73 8.91
N CYS A 148 3.76 4.54 8.41
CA CYS A 148 2.85 3.67 7.66
C CYS A 148 1.59 3.33 8.46
N VAL A 149 0.43 3.71 7.92
CA VAL A 149 -0.86 3.51 8.59
C VAL A 149 -1.17 2.02 8.76
N PRO A 150 -1.10 1.14 7.73
CA PRO A 150 -1.30 -0.29 7.92
C PRO A 150 -0.45 -0.92 9.03
N LEU A 151 0.86 -0.62 9.07
CA LEU A 151 1.77 -1.13 10.10
C LEU A 151 1.42 -0.59 11.50
N ARG A 152 1.05 0.69 11.61
CA ARG A 152 0.63 1.30 12.89
C ARG A 152 -0.70 0.74 13.36
N LEU A 153 -1.69 0.56 12.48
CA LEU A 153 -2.98 -0.04 12.80
C LEU A 153 -2.81 -1.46 13.34
N ASN A 154 -1.96 -2.26 12.70
CA ASN A 154 -1.64 -3.61 13.15
C ASN A 154 -0.90 -3.58 14.51
N ARG A 155 0.24 -2.87 14.60
CA ARG A 155 1.12 -2.90 15.78
C ARG A 155 0.56 -2.19 17.01
N GLN A 156 -0.13 -1.06 16.84
CA GLN A 156 -0.54 -0.18 17.95
C GLN A 156 -2.00 -0.35 18.38
N TYR A 157 -2.84 -0.92 17.51
CA TYR A 157 -4.30 -0.98 17.72
C TYR A 157 -4.89 -2.39 17.52
N GLY A 158 -4.07 -3.41 17.21
CA GLY A 158 -4.52 -4.79 17.06
C GLY A 158 -5.43 -5.01 15.85
N ILE A 159 -5.35 -4.16 14.83
CA ILE A 159 -6.10 -4.31 13.58
C ILE A 159 -5.23 -5.15 12.64
N GLY A 160 -5.22 -6.45 12.90
CA GLY A 160 -4.35 -7.42 12.22
C GLY A 160 -4.49 -7.40 10.69
N ASN A 161 -5.72 -7.37 10.18
CA ASN A 161 -5.98 -7.45 8.74
C ASN A 161 -5.63 -6.19 7.95
N ALA A 162 -5.16 -5.11 8.60
CA ALA A 162 -4.64 -3.95 7.90
C ALA A 162 -3.37 -4.31 7.10
N VAL A 163 -2.55 -5.22 7.62
CA VAL A 163 -1.36 -5.76 6.95
C VAL A 163 -1.14 -7.21 7.35
N VAL A 164 -1.06 -8.09 6.36
CA VAL A 164 -0.93 -9.54 6.57
C VAL A 164 0.16 -10.13 5.67
N ARG A 165 0.63 -11.33 5.98
CA ARG A 165 1.48 -12.10 5.06
C ARG A 165 0.62 -13.09 4.28
N ASN A 166 0.80 -13.16 2.97
CA ASN A 166 0.21 -14.20 2.13
C ASN A 166 1.27 -14.72 1.16
N LYS A 167 1.70 -15.98 1.35
CA LYS A 167 2.74 -16.61 0.52
C LYS A 167 2.34 -16.79 -0.94
N ASN A 168 1.04 -16.74 -1.26
CA ASN A 168 0.53 -16.88 -2.62
C ASN A 168 0.27 -15.54 -3.31
N ILE A 169 0.68 -14.41 -2.71
CA ILE A 169 0.28 -13.08 -3.17
C ILE A 169 0.78 -12.75 -4.58
N VAL A 170 1.97 -13.21 -4.94
CA VAL A 170 2.53 -13.00 -6.29
C VAL A 170 1.74 -13.73 -7.35
N ASN A 171 1.29 -14.96 -7.07
CA ASN A 171 0.41 -15.70 -7.98
C ASN A 171 -0.95 -15.01 -8.13
N ILE A 172 -1.54 -14.52 -7.05
CA ILE A 172 -2.80 -13.76 -7.10
C ILE A 172 -2.64 -12.50 -7.96
N PHE A 173 -1.52 -11.78 -7.81
CA PHE A 173 -1.20 -10.62 -8.66
C PHE A 173 -1.07 -11.02 -10.14
N ARG A 174 -0.35 -12.12 -10.43
CA ARG A 174 -0.18 -12.66 -11.79
C ARG A 174 -1.52 -13.04 -12.43
N GLU A 175 -2.40 -13.70 -11.69
CA GLU A 175 -3.73 -14.10 -12.16
C GLU A 175 -4.60 -12.88 -12.50
N GLN A 176 -4.54 -11.84 -11.66
CA GLN A 176 -5.21 -10.57 -11.97
C GLN A 176 -4.71 -9.95 -13.28
N GLY A 177 -3.40 -10.03 -13.55
CA GLY A 177 -2.82 -9.60 -14.81
C GLY A 177 -3.44 -10.30 -16.01
N LYS A 178 -3.56 -11.63 -15.96
CA LYS A 178 -4.15 -12.44 -17.04
C LYS A 178 -5.60 -12.06 -17.32
N ILE A 179 -6.41 -11.84 -16.27
CA ILE A 179 -7.83 -11.44 -16.40
C ILE A 179 -7.96 -10.05 -17.02
N THR A 180 -7.04 -9.14 -16.74
CA THR A 180 -7.10 -7.75 -17.20
C THR A 180 -6.60 -7.59 -18.65
N THR A 181 -5.80 -8.54 -19.16
CA THR A 181 -5.26 -8.55 -20.52
C THR A 181 -6.06 -9.38 -21.53
N ALA A 182 -7.03 -10.17 -21.05
CA ALA A 182 -7.94 -10.96 -21.88
C ALA A 182 -9.20 -10.14 -22.24
#